data_AF-A0A453G795-F1
#
_entry.id   AF-A0A453G795-F1
#
_cell.length_a   1.000
_cell.length_b   1.000
_cell.length_c   1.000
_cell.angle_alpha   90.00
_cell.angle_beta   90.00
_cell.angle_gamma   90.00
#
_symmetry.space_group_name_H-M   'P 1'
#
loop_
_entity.id
_entity.type
_entity.pdbx_description
1 polymer ?
#
loop_
_entity_poly.entity_id
_entity_poly.type
_entity_poly.pdbx_seq_one_letter_code
_entity_poly.pdbx_strand_id
1 'polypeptide(L)' 'MQTPQVMKPNLLRDGFELVKRDALEVTDDVSIVEYLKHPVYITEGSYTNIKVTTPDDMLLAERLMNDK' A
#
# COMPACT_ATOMS: atom_id res chain seq x y z
N MET A 1 -5.34 2.85 4.21
CA MET A 1 -3.93 2.77 3.74
C MET A 1 -3.89 3.23 2.29
N GLN A 2 -2.85 3.97 1.90
CA GLN A 2 -2.70 4.52 0.55
C GLN A 2 -1.36 4.07 -0.07
N THR A 3 -1.22 4.29 -1.37
CA THR A 3 0.04 4.14 -2.12
C THR A 3 0.44 5.49 -2.72
N PRO A 4 1.72 5.75 -3.04
CA PRO A 4 2.84 4.83 -3.06
C PRO A 4 3.28 4.36 -1.67
N GLN A 5 3.73 3.11 -1.60
CA GLN A 5 4.48 2.56 -0.48
C GLN A 5 5.93 2.41 -0.94
N VAL A 6 6.90 2.91 -0.16
CA VAL A 6 8.30 3.00 -0.58
C VAL A 6 9.18 2.23 0.38
N MET A 7 9.96 1.28 -0.17
CA MET A 7 10.90 0.46 0.59
C MET A 7 12.06 0.02 -0.28
N LYS A 8 13.14 -0.47 0.34
CA LYS A 8 14.27 -1.01 -0.40
C LYS A 8 13.90 -2.33 -1.07
N PRO A 9 14.30 -2.58 -2.33
CA PRO A 9 13.96 -3.83 -3.02
C PRO A 9 14.43 -5.11 -2.32
N ASN A 10 15.52 -5.08 -1.56
CA ASN A 10 15.99 -6.24 -0.81
C ASN A 10 15.06 -6.57 0.37
N LEU A 11 14.57 -5.57 1.10
CA LEU A 11 13.62 -5.79 2.19
C LEU A 11 12.34 -6.48 1.69
N LEU A 12 11.83 -6.05 0.55
CA LEU A 12 10.63 -6.66 -0.02
C LEU A 12 10.87 -8.12 -0.44
N ARG A 13 12.04 -8.43 -1.02
CA ARG A 13 12.41 -9.81 -1.38
C ARG A 13 12.51 -10.72 -0.15
N ASP A 14 13.28 -10.32 0.85
CA ASP A 14 13.47 -11.08 2.09
C ASP A 14 12.11 -11.31 2.80
N GLY A 15 11.23 -10.32 2.74
CA GLY A 15 9.90 -10.38 3.33
C GLY A 15 8.97 -11.34 2.60
N PHE A 16 8.98 -11.36 1.26
CA PHE A 16 8.22 -12.34 0.49
C PHE A 16 8.69 -13.78 0.76
N GLU A 17 10.00 -14.00 0.95
CA GLU A 17 10.53 -15.30 1.34
C GLU A 17 10.01 -15.74 2.71
N LEU A 18 10.01 -14.81 3.70
CA LEU A 18 9.44 -15.03 5.03
C LEU A 18 7.96 -15.39 4.97
N VAL A 19 7.16 -14.57 4.28
CA VAL A 19 5.70 -14.74 4.13
C VAL A 19 5.38 -16.10 3.52
N LYS A 20 6.12 -16.50 2.48
CA LYS A 20 5.94 -17.80 1.83
C LYS A 20 6.32 -18.96 2.75
N ARG A 21 7.45 -18.84 3.48
CA ARG A 21 7.93 -19.89 4.39
C ARG A 21 6.96 -20.13 5.53
N ASP A 22 6.41 -19.05 6.10
CA ASP A 22 5.61 -19.10 7.32
C ASP A 22 4.10 -19.04 7.02
N ALA A 23 3.71 -19.10 5.74
CA ALA A 23 2.33 -19.05 5.25
C ALA A 23 1.52 -17.87 5.83
N LEU A 24 2.16 -16.70 5.89
CA LEU A 24 1.57 -15.50 6.47
C LEU A 24 0.56 -14.88 5.50
N GLU A 25 -0.56 -14.40 6.04
CA GLU A 25 -1.49 -13.57 5.30
C GLU A 25 -1.04 -12.10 5.38
N VAL A 26 -0.87 -11.47 4.22
CA VAL A 26 -0.43 -10.09 4.06
C VAL A 26 -1.33 -9.36 3.06
N THR A 27 -1.61 -8.09 3.31
CA THR A 27 -2.53 -7.28 2.50
C THR A 27 -1.85 -6.26 1.60
N ASP A 28 -0.60 -5.91 1.93
CA ASP A 28 0.16 -4.84 1.30
C ASP A 28 1.67 -5.01 1.56
N ASP A 29 2.49 -4.26 0.81
CA ASP A 29 3.95 -4.38 0.88
C ASP A 29 4.53 -3.91 2.23
N VAL A 30 3.86 -2.98 2.90
CA VAL A 30 4.27 -2.50 4.23
C VAL A 30 4.12 -3.62 5.27
N SER A 31 3.00 -4.34 5.26
CA SER A 31 2.73 -5.45 6.18
C SER A 31 3.80 -6.56 6.06
N ILE A 32 4.33 -6.79 4.86
CA ILE A 32 5.45 -7.71 4.61
C ILE A 32 6.71 -7.24 5.36
N VAL A 33 7.03 -5.94 5.30
CA VAL A 33 8.20 -5.34 5.95
C VAL A 33 8.06 -5.35 7.48
N GLU A 34 6.84 -5.17 8.01
CA GLU A 34 6.56 -5.27 9.45
C GLU A 34 6.84 -6.68 10.01
N TYR A 35 6.57 -7.74 9.24
CA TYR A 35 6.89 -9.10 9.63
C TYR A 35 8.41 -9.33 9.77
N LEU A 36 9.22 -8.63 9.00
CA LEU A 36 10.69 -8.61 9.16
C LEU A 36 11.18 -7.78 10.36
N LYS A 37 10.27 -7.19 11.15
CA LYS A 37 10.58 -6.34 12.31
C LYS A 37 11.37 -5.07 11.97
N HIS A 38 11.28 -4.62 10.72
CA HIS A 38 11.81 -3.32 10.33
C HIS A 38 10.84 -2.19 10.71
N PRO A 39 11.35 -1.02 11.13
CA PRO A 39 10.50 0.12 11.42
C PRO A 39 9.85 0.65 10.14
N VAL A 40 8.56 0.98 10.25
CA VAL A 40 7.76 1.60 9.20
C VAL A 40 7.34 2.99 9.68
N TYR A 41 7.30 3.94 8.76
CA TYR A 41 6.88 5.31 9.03
C TYR A 41 5.69 5.67 8.15
N ILE A 42 4.71 6.36 8.73
CA ILE A 42 3.53 6.86 8.02
C ILE A 42 3.77 8.34 7.67
N THR A 43 3.53 8.70 6.41
CA THR A 43 3.47 10.08 5.96
C THR A 43 2.03 10.53 5.81
N GLU A 44 1.78 11.84 5.89
CA GLU A 44 0.46 12.38 5.62
C GLU A 44 0.01 12.02 4.20
N GLY A 45 -1.21 11.48 4.09
CA GLY A 45 -1.84 11.13 2.82
C GLY A 45 -2.89 12.16 2.42
N SER A 46 -3.39 12.06 1.18
CA SER A 46 -4.47 12.91 0.69
C SER A 46 -5.77 12.13 0.60
N TYR A 47 -6.87 12.67 1.11
CA TYR A 47 -8.21 12.07 0.90
C TYR A 47 -8.59 11.92 -0.57
N THR A 48 -7.97 12.70 -1.47
CA THR A 48 -8.17 12.60 -2.92
C THR A 48 -7.42 11.44 -3.57
N ASN A 49 -6.48 10.80 -2.86
CA ASN A 49 -5.76 9.62 -3.31
C ASN A 49 -6.59 8.36 -3.02
N ILE A 50 -7.72 8.26 -3.71
CA ILE A 50 -8.70 7.19 -3.52
C ILE A 50 -8.29 5.92 -4.27
N LYS A 51 -8.70 4.77 -3.72
CA LYS A 51 -8.72 3.50 -4.45
C LYS A 51 -10.09 3.38 -5.11
N VAL A 52 -10.13 3.32 -6.44
CA VAL A 52 -11.36 3.04 -7.18
C VAL A 52 -11.67 1.55 -7.07
N THR A 53 -12.77 1.21 -6.39
CA THR A 53 -13.16 -0.17 -6.07
C THR A 53 -14.59 -0.51 -6.47
N THR A 54 -15.42 0.51 -6.70
CA THR A 54 -16.82 0.38 -7.10
C THR A 54 -17.10 1.24 -8.34
N PRO A 55 -18.20 0.98 -9.08
CA PRO A 55 -18.60 1.85 -10.19
C PRO A 55 -18.84 3.30 -9.78
N ASP A 56 -19.38 3.54 -8.58
CA ASP A 56 -19.68 4.89 -8.08
C ASP A 56 -18.40 5.70 -7.82
N ASP A 57 -17.29 5.04 -7.47
CA ASP A 57 -15.98 5.68 -7.28
C ASP A 57 -15.48 6.36 -8.57
N MET A 58 -15.93 5.92 -9.75
CA MET A 58 -15.53 6.52 -11.03
C MET A 58 -15.99 7.96 -11.16
N LEU A 59 -17.22 8.27 -10.72
CA LEU A 59 -17.76 9.64 -10.75
C LEU A 59 -16.96 10.56 -9.84
N LEU A 60 -16.56 10.07 -8.67
CA LEU A 60 -15.72 10.79 -7.74
C LEU A 60 -14.31 11.00 -8.32
N ALA A 61 -13.69 9.96 -8.87
CA ALA A 61 -12.36 10.04 -9.47
C ALA A 61 -12.31 11.06 -10.62
N GLU A 62 -13.29 11.04 -11.52
CA GLU A 62 -13.39 12.01 -12.62
C GLU A 62 -13.51 13.45 -12.09
N ARG A 63 -14.31 13.67 -11.05
CA ARG A 63 -14.45 15.01 -10.46
C ARG A 63 -13.15 15.48 -9.83
N LEU A 64 -12.48 14.63 -9.05
CA LEU A 64 -11.20 14.91 -8.40
C LEU A 64 -10.09 15.22 -9.42
N MET A 65 -10.09 14.59 -10.60
CA MET A 65 -9.10 14.86 -11.66
C MET A 65 -9.35 16.17 -12.41
N ASN A 66 -10.60 16.63 -12.45
CA ASN A 66 -11.00 17.84 -13.19
C ASN A 66 -11.07 19.10 -12.31
N ASP A 67 -11.11 18.96 -10.99
CA ASP A 67 -10.94 20.08 -10.07
C ASP A 67 -9.48 20.55 -10.09
N LYS A 68 -9.21 21.55 -10.94
CA LYS A 68 -7.98 22.34 -10.93
C LYS A 68 -8.02 23.42 -9.86
#